data_AF-A0A7S2GK36-F1
#
_entry.id   AF-A0A7S2GK36-F1
#
_cell.length_a   1.000
_cell.length_b   1.000
_cell.length_c   1.000
_cell.angle_alpha   90.00
_cell.angle_beta   90.00
_cell.angle_gamma   90.00
#
_symmetry.space_group_name_H-M   'P 1'
#
loop_
_entity.id
_entity.type
_entity.pdbx_description
1 polymer ?
#
loop_
_entity_poly.entity_id
_entity_poly.type
_entity_poly.pdbx_seq_one_letter_code
_entity_poly.pdbx_strand_id
1 'polypeptide(L)'
;RATATKDMDEEQLIEAVLRVKLTGVDSTPTALHAALVAEGHEVELSQVKKAASKATKRAARAGTLESAPAPAPPAASRAPTANESKKQAKQEKQAAAELKAAQAAMMEAQRKLRAVKSGGADMAVTIKGTAEEFVQKITAKALSAVLEDDDEKHLKERMEADIAALEWVRLASTSGALSLTEDVVALGGEMQLTRLKEARDAKDWAAVRACYASREGAGDDYTAVDRMVARSAAGLPAATGTPDGMEAMD
;
A
#
# COMPACT_ATOMS: atom_id res chain seq x y z
N ARG A 1 -34.34 -43.35 -32.49
CA ARG A 1 -33.37 -43.79 -31.46
C ARG A 1 -33.29 -42.63 -30.46
N ALA A 2 -34.00 -42.73 -29.34
CA ALA A 2 -34.09 -41.64 -28.36
C ALA A 2 -32.77 -41.55 -27.58
N THR A 3 -32.00 -40.47 -27.77
CA THR A 3 -30.84 -40.14 -26.94
C THR A 3 -31.34 -39.35 -25.75
N ALA A 4 -31.24 -39.96 -24.57
CA ALA A 4 -31.57 -39.35 -23.29
C ALA A 4 -30.83 -38.00 -23.14
N THR A 5 -31.58 -36.92 -22.93
CA THR A 5 -31.06 -35.62 -22.55
C THR A 5 -30.43 -35.76 -21.17
N LYS A 6 -29.10 -35.89 -21.14
CA LYS A 6 -28.34 -35.96 -19.91
C LYS A 6 -28.21 -34.53 -19.38
N ASP A 7 -29.22 -34.08 -18.64
CA ASP A 7 -29.15 -32.83 -17.89
C ASP A 7 -27.91 -32.90 -16.99
N MET A 8 -26.92 -32.08 -17.32
CA MET A 8 -25.64 -32.08 -16.62
C MET A 8 -25.78 -31.21 -15.38
N ASP A 9 -25.60 -31.81 -14.21
CA ASP A 9 -25.71 -31.09 -12.95
C ASP A 9 -24.61 -30.01 -12.82
N GLU A 10 -24.86 -28.99 -12.00
CA GLU A 10 -23.99 -27.82 -11.88
C GLU A 10 -22.55 -28.21 -11.46
N GLU A 11 -22.40 -29.19 -10.57
CA GLU A 11 -21.07 -29.68 -10.17
C GLU A 11 -20.35 -30.39 -11.33
N GLN A 12 -21.06 -31.20 -12.11
CA GLN A 12 -20.51 -31.89 -13.29
C GLN A 12 -20.07 -30.87 -14.36
N LEU A 13 -20.80 -29.76 -14.51
CA LEU A 13 -20.43 -28.66 -15.39
C LEU A 13 -19.18 -27.91 -14.94
N ILE A 14 -19.02 -27.68 -13.63
CA ILE A 14 -17.81 -27.05 -13.08
C ILE A 14 -16.58 -27.92 -13.31
N GLU A 15 -16.69 -29.23 -13.11
CA GLU A 15 -15.60 -30.18 -13.35
C GLU A 15 -15.26 -30.30 -14.84
N ALA A 16 -16.26 -30.39 -15.71
CA ALA A 16 -16.05 -30.40 -17.15
C ALA A 16 -15.34 -29.13 -17.64
N VAL A 17 -15.72 -27.95 -17.12
CA VAL A 17 -15.05 -26.68 -17.43
C VAL A 17 -13.60 -26.67 -16.94
N LEU A 18 -13.30 -27.21 -15.75
CA LEU A 18 -11.92 -27.32 -15.26
C LEU A 18 -11.07 -28.25 -16.14
N ARG A 19 -11.63 -29.40 -16.55
CA ARG A 19 -10.96 -30.35 -17.44
C ARG A 19 -10.64 -29.72 -18.80
N VAL A 20 -11.59 -29.00 -19.41
CA VAL A 20 -11.36 -28.30 -20.68
C VAL A 20 -10.32 -27.17 -20.53
N LYS A 21 -10.24 -26.51 -19.36
CA LYS A 21 -9.15 -25.55 -19.10
C LYS A 21 -7.78 -26.22 -19.01
N LEU A 22 -7.71 -27.43 -18.46
CA LEU A 22 -6.44 -28.18 -18.33
C LEU A 22 -5.90 -28.69 -19.67
N THR A 23 -6.74 -28.80 -20.71
CA THR A 23 -6.28 -29.14 -22.07
C THR A 23 -5.69 -27.96 -22.83
N GLY A 24 -5.60 -26.78 -22.20
CA GLY A 24 -5.01 -25.58 -22.80
C GLY A 24 -5.97 -24.79 -23.70
N VAL A 25 -7.26 -25.12 -23.69
CA VAL A 25 -8.29 -24.33 -24.39
C VAL A 25 -8.39 -22.96 -23.75
N ASP A 26 -8.56 -21.93 -24.59
CA ASP A 26 -8.78 -20.56 -24.16
C ASP A 26 -9.84 -20.49 -23.05
N SER A 27 -9.50 -19.88 -21.91
CA SER A 27 -10.38 -19.78 -20.74
C SER A 27 -11.60 -18.87 -20.93
N THR A 28 -11.90 -18.46 -22.17
CA THR A 28 -13.07 -17.64 -22.47
C THR A 28 -14.34 -18.50 -22.43
N PRO A 29 -15.46 -18.00 -21.87
CA PRO A 29 -16.70 -18.78 -21.79
C PRO A 29 -17.22 -19.28 -23.15
N THR A 30 -16.92 -18.55 -24.23
CA THR A 30 -17.26 -18.94 -25.61
C THR A 30 -16.42 -20.10 -26.12
N ALA A 31 -15.11 -20.12 -25.85
CA ALA A 31 -14.24 -21.23 -26.24
C ALA A 31 -14.51 -22.48 -25.38
N LEU A 32 -14.77 -22.31 -24.08
CA LEU A 32 -15.20 -23.39 -23.19
C LEU A 32 -16.54 -23.99 -23.61
N HIS A 33 -17.51 -23.16 -24.01
CA HIS A 33 -18.80 -23.61 -24.53
C HIS A 33 -18.62 -24.38 -25.84
N ALA A 34 -17.85 -23.86 -26.79
CA ALA A 34 -17.56 -24.55 -28.05
C ALA A 34 -16.86 -25.90 -27.83
N ALA A 35 -15.93 -25.99 -26.88
CA ALA A 35 -15.25 -27.24 -26.53
C ALA A 35 -16.20 -28.26 -25.87
N LEU A 36 -17.08 -27.83 -24.96
CA LEU A 36 -18.09 -28.70 -24.35
C LEU A 36 -19.13 -29.19 -25.38
N VAL A 37 -19.53 -28.33 -26.32
CA VAL A 37 -20.41 -28.71 -27.43
C VAL A 37 -19.71 -29.70 -28.37
N ALA A 38 -18.41 -29.51 -28.65
CA ALA A 38 -17.61 -30.46 -29.42
C ALA A 38 -17.47 -31.83 -28.74
N GLU A 39 -17.49 -31.86 -27.41
CA GLU A 39 -17.55 -33.09 -26.59
C GLU A 39 -18.96 -33.73 -26.55
N GLY A 40 -19.95 -33.11 -27.21
CA GLY A 40 -21.33 -33.61 -27.29
C GLY A 40 -22.22 -33.20 -26.11
N HIS A 41 -21.82 -32.18 -25.35
CA HIS A 41 -22.65 -31.64 -24.27
C HIS A 41 -23.56 -30.51 -24.76
N GLU A 42 -24.87 -30.66 -24.55
CA GLU A 42 -25.87 -29.60 -24.80
C GLU A 42 -26.01 -28.72 -23.55
N VAL A 43 -25.14 -27.70 -23.43
CA VAL A 43 -25.13 -26.76 -22.29
C VAL A 43 -25.35 -25.34 -22.76
N GLU A 44 -26.07 -24.54 -21.96
CA GLU A 44 -26.31 -23.14 -22.31
C GLU A 44 -25.08 -22.28 -21.98
N LEU A 45 -24.76 -21.31 -22.83
CA LEU A 45 -23.64 -20.39 -22.61
C LEU A 45 -23.74 -19.64 -21.27
N SER A 46 -24.96 -19.36 -20.79
CA SER A 46 -25.19 -18.73 -19.49
C SER A 46 -24.76 -19.62 -18.31
N GLN A 47 -24.96 -20.93 -18.41
CA GLN A 47 -24.53 -21.93 -17.42
C GLN A 47 -23.01 -22.09 -17.44
N VAL A 48 -22.39 -22.15 -18.63
CA VAL A 48 -20.93 -22.22 -18.79
C VAL A 48 -20.24 -20.98 -18.18
N LYS A 49 -20.81 -19.78 -18.34
CA LYS A 49 -20.30 -18.56 -17.69
C LYS A 49 -20.30 -18.66 -16.17
N LYS A 50 -21.38 -19.18 -15.57
CA LYS A 50 -21.50 -19.38 -14.12
C LYS A 50 -20.51 -20.43 -13.63
N ALA A 51 -20.44 -21.57 -14.32
CA ALA A 51 -19.52 -22.65 -14.01
C ALA A 51 -18.05 -22.22 -14.15
N ALA A 52 -17.68 -21.45 -15.18
CA ALA A 52 -16.34 -20.91 -15.37
C ALA A 52 -15.92 -19.93 -14.25
N SER A 53 -16.84 -19.12 -13.74
CA SER A 53 -16.61 -18.24 -12.59
C SER A 53 -16.37 -19.06 -11.30
N LYS A 54 -17.20 -20.09 -11.05
CA LYS A 54 -17.03 -20.99 -9.90
C LYS A 54 -15.74 -21.82 -9.99
N ALA A 55 -15.42 -22.36 -11.17
CA ALA A 55 -14.18 -23.09 -11.45
C ALA A 55 -12.93 -22.24 -11.19
N THR A 56 -12.94 -20.97 -11.60
CA THR A 56 -11.82 -20.04 -11.36
C THR A 56 -11.60 -19.77 -9.88
N LYS A 57 -12.69 -19.63 -9.10
CA LYS A 57 -12.61 -19.52 -7.63
C LYS A 57 -12.12 -20.81 -6.96
N ARG A 58 -12.48 -21.98 -7.49
CA ARG A 58 -12.06 -23.30 -6.97
C ARG A 58 -10.57 -23.53 -7.23
N ALA A 59 -10.07 -23.19 -8.43
CA ALA A 59 -8.66 -23.24 -8.77
C ALA A 59 -7.80 -22.28 -7.93
N ALA A 60 -8.28 -21.05 -7.67
CA ALA A 60 -7.61 -20.10 -6.79
C ALA A 60 -7.51 -20.58 -5.32
N ARG A 61 -8.43 -21.45 -4.88
CA ARG A 61 -8.38 -22.09 -3.55
C ARG A 61 -7.49 -23.34 -3.50
N ALA A 62 -7.18 -23.94 -4.65
CA ALA A 62 -6.34 -25.14 -4.75
C ALA A 62 -4.84 -24.83 -4.93
N GLY A 63 -4.48 -23.59 -5.27
CA GLY A 63 -3.11 -23.17 -5.55
C GLY A 63 -2.28 -22.80 -4.31
N THR A 64 -1.94 -23.77 -3.48
CA THR A 64 -0.66 -23.77 -2.75
C THR A 64 0.07 -25.04 -3.19
N LEU A 65 1.08 -24.87 -4.05
CA LEU A 65 2.17 -25.80 -4.45
C LEU A 65 2.47 -25.69 -5.96
N GLU A 66 3.53 -24.93 -6.25
CA GLU A 66 4.71 -25.33 -7.04
C GLU A 66 4.53 -25.82 -8.50
N SER A 67 4.93 -24.97 -9.47
CA SER A 67 5.98 -25.33 -10.44
C SER A 67 6.46 -24.12 -11.27
N ALA A 68 7.75 -24.16 -11.60
CA ALA A 68 8.61 -23.10 -12.17
C ALA A 68 8.25 -22.66 -13.61
N PRO A 69 8.69 -21.45 -14.07
CA PRO A 69 8.29 -20.90 -15.36
C PRO A 69 9.21 -21.35 -16.50
N ALA A 70 8.60 -21.81 -17.60
CA ALA A 70 9.24 -21.84 -18.93
C ALA A 70 8.94 -20.52 -19.67
N PRO A 71 9.84 -20.03 -20.56
CA PRO A 71 9.76 -18.67 -21.08
C PRO A 71 8.68 -18.57 -22.17
N ALA A 72 7.68 -17.73 -21.94
CA ALA A 72 6.66 -17.39 -22.93
C ALA A 72 7.19 -16.28 -23.89
N PRO A 73 6.85 -16.32 -25.20
CA PRO A 73 7.18 -15.26 -26.15
C PRO A 73 6.44 -13.95 -25.82
N PRO A 74 6.91 -12.79 -26.28
CA PRO A 74 6.41 -11.49 -25.83
C PRO A 74 4.94 -11.32 -26.22
N ALA A 75 4.06 -11.29 -25.22
CA ALA A 75 2.65 -10.99 -25.40
C ALA A 75 2.50 -9.55 -25.89
N ALA A 76 1.99 -9.38 -27.11
CA ALA A 76 1.47 -8.11 -27.58
C ALA A 76 0.42 -7.60 -26.56
N SER A 77 0.62 -6.39 -26.04
CA SER A 77 -0.29 -5.75 -25.09
C SER A 77 -1.72 -5.78 -25.60
N ARG A 78 -2.55 -6.68 -25.05
CA ARG A 78 -4.00 -6.66 -25.26
C ARG A 78 -4.54 -5.39 -24.61
N ALA A 79 -5.20 -4.56 -25.41
CA ALA A 79 -5.91 -3.40 -24.91
C ALA A 79 -6.96 -3.81 -23.85
N PRO A 80 -7.10 -3.04 -22.75
CA PRO A 80 -8.02 -3.36 -21.67
C PRO A 80 -9.46 -3.43 -22.18
N THR A 81 -10.22 -4.42 -21.74
CA THR A 81 -11.64 -4.56 -22.10
C THR A 81 -12.46 -3.40 -21.55
N ALA A 82 -13.61 -3.08 -22.14
CA ALA A 82 -14.48 -1.97 -21.70
C ALA A 82 -14.97 -2.10 -20.23
N ASN A 83 -14.95 -3.30 -19.65
CA ASN A 83 -15.23 -3.52 -18.23
C ASN A 83 -14.00 -3.30 -17.33
N GLU A 84 -12.80 -3.65 -17.81
CA GLU A 84 -11.55 -3.34 -17.11
C GLU A 84 -11.26 -1.84 -17.13
N SER A 85 -11.52 -1.15 -18.24
CA SER A 85 -11.36 0.30 -18.34
C SER A 85 -12.34 1.06 -17.42
N LYS A 86 -13.59 0.61 -17.28
CA LYS A 86 -14.54 1.18 -16.30
C LYS A 86 -14.12 0.92 -14.85
N LYS A 87 -13.53 -0.24 -14.55
CA LYS A 87 -13.02 -0.56 -13.21
C LYS A 87 -11.78 0.28 -12.88
N GLN A 88 -10.86 0.43 -13.83
CA GLN A 88 -9.68 1.29 -13.73
C GLN A 88 -10.08 2.75 -13.55
N ALA A 89 -11.00 3.29 -14.36
CA ALA A 89 -11.48 4.66 -14.21
C ALA A 89 -12.17 4.91 -12.86
N LYS A 90 -12.88 3.92 -12.30
CA LYS A 90 -13.46 4.03 -10.95
C LYS A 90 -12.38 4.02 -9.87
N GLN A 91 -11.35 3.19 -10.01
CA GLN A 91 -10.21 3.13 -9.10
C GLN A 91 -9.39 4.41 -9.14
N GLU A 92 -9.10 4.95 -10.33
CA GLU A 92 -8.42 6.24 -10.51
C GLU A 92 -9.21 7.38 -9.89
N LYS A 93 -10.54 7.42 -10.09
CA LYS A 93 -11.39 8.44 -9.48
C LYS A 93 -11.40 8.34 -7.95
N GLN A 94 -11.42 7.11 -7.41
CA GLN A 94 -11.35 6.89 -5.98
C GLN A 94 -9.97 7.29 -5.42
N ALA A 95 -8.89 6.90 -6.08
CA ALA A 95 -7.52 7.27 -5.70
C ALA A 95 -7.33 8.79 -5.72
N ALA A 96 -7.87 9.49 -6.74
CA ALA A 96 -7.84 10.95 -6.80
C ALA A 96 -8.62 11.61 -5.66
N ALA A 97 -9.76 11.04 -5.27
CA ALA A 97 -10.54 11.54 -4.13
C ALA A 97 -9.81 11.30 -2.79
N GLU A 98 -9.21 10.13 -2.61
CA GLU A 98 -8.41 9.79 -1.43
C GLU A 98 -7.17 10.69 -1.31
N LEU A 99 -6.47 10.93 -2.43
CA LEU A 99 -5.33 11.84 -2.49
C LEU A 99 -5.72 13.28 -2.09
N LYS A 100 -6.87 13.76 -2.57
CA LYS A 100 -7.38 15.09 -2.22
C LYS A 100 -7.79 15.18 -0.75
N ALA A 101 -8.39 14.12 -0.20
CA ALA A 101 -8.73 14.05 1.21
C ALA A 101 -7.46 14.04 2.10
N ALA A 102 -6.46 13.25 1.72
CA ALA A 102 -5.16 13.23 2.40
C ALA A 102 -4.45 14.59 2.33
N GLN A 103 -4.53 15.28 1.18
CA GLN A 103 -3.99 16.63 1.05
C GLN A 103 -4.69 17.60 2.02
N ALA A 104 -6.02 17.54 2.13
CA ALA A 104 -6.76 18.38 3.06
C ALA A 104 -6.37 18.09 4.53
N ALA A 105 -6.25 16.82 4.91
CA ALA A 105 -5.83 16.40 6.24
C ALA A 105 -4.42 16.91 6.59
N MET A 106 -3.49 16.81 5.63
CA MET A 106 -2.13 17.33 5.77
C MET A 106 -2.13 18.86 5.97
N MET A 107 -2.89 19.60 5.17
CA MET A 107 -3.01 21.06 5.34
C MET A 107 -3.61 21.45 6.69
N GLU A 108 -4.61 20.69 7.17
CA GLU A 108 -5.23 20.92 8.48
C GLU A 108 -4.25 20.63 9.63
N ALA A 109 -3.50 19.54 9.56
CA ALA A 109 -2.48 19.20 10.56
C ALA A 109 -1.38 20.27 10.63
N GLN A 110 -0.93 20.78 9.47
CA GLN A 110 0.02 21.90 9.40
C GLN A 110 -0.57 23.19 9.98
N ARG A 111 -1.87 23.47 9.76
CA ARG A 111 -2.55 24.61 10.39
C ARG A 111 -2.57 24.46 11.92
N LYS A 112 -2.91 23.28 12.44
CA LYS A 112 -2.91 23.00 13.90
C LYS A 112 -1.52 23.18 14.50
N LEU A 113 -0.48 22.65 13.87
CA LEU A 113 0.90 22.82 14.31
C LEU A 113 1.30 24.31 14.36
N ARG A 114 0.95 25.10 13.34
CA ARG A 114 1.23 26.55 13.34
C ARG A 114 0.44 27.29 14.41
N ALA A 115 -0.83 26.94 14.62
CA ALA A 115 -1.67 27.55 15.63
C ALA A 115 -1.05 27.34 17.03
N VAL A 116 -0.58 26.13 17.36
CA VAL A 116 0.06 25.89 18.66
C VAL A 116 1.43 26.61 18.78
N LYS A 117 2.24 26.64 17.71
CA LYS A 117 3.53 27.36 17.71
C LYS A 117 3.38 28.88 17.81
N SER A 118 2.25 29.44 17.38
CA SER A 118 1.97 30.88 17.42
C SER A 118 1.15 31.31 18.65
N GLY A 119 0.93 30.42 19.62
CA GLY A 119 0.17 30.74 20.83
C GLY A 119 -1.34 30.86 20.60
N GLY A 120 -1.90 30.17 19.61
CA GLY A 120 -3.32 30.13 19.31
C GLY A 120 -3.81 31.20 18.32
N ALA A 121 -2.91 31.99 17.74
CA ALA A 121 -3.27 32.88 16.64
C ALA A 121 -3.65 32.03 15.41
N ASP A 122 -4.82 32.31 14.82
CA ASP A 122 -5.27 31.67 13.57
C ASP A 122 -4.45 32.24 12.40
N MET A 123 -3.21 31.79 12.31
CA MET A 123 -2.27 32.20 11.27
C MET A 123 -2.61 31.41 10.01
N ALA A 124 -3.20 32.09 9.03
CA ALA A 124 -3.39 31.53 7.70
C ALA A 124 -2.06 30.91 7.20
N VAL A 125 -2.13 29.74 6.57
CA VAL A 125 -0.94 29.10 6.01
C VAL A 125 -0.43 29.98 4.87
N THR A 126 0.52 30.88 5.16
CA THR A 126 1.18 31.66 4.13
C THR A 126 2.07 30.70 3.34
N ILE A 127 1.59 30.32 2.17
CA ILE A 127 2.36 29.59 1.18
C ILE A 127 3.16 30.63 0.40
N LYS A 128 4.47 30.67 0.61
CA LYS A 128 5.37 31.41 -0.28
C LYS A 128 5.70 30.44 -1.41
N GLY A 129 5.18 30.70 -2.61
CA GLY A 129 5.37 29.81 -3.77
C GLY A 129 4.11 29.05 -4.17
N THR A 130 4.27 27.90 -4.81
CA THR A 130 3.15 27.05 -5.23
C THR A 130 2.68 26.14 -4.08
N ALA A 131 1.45 25.63 -4.18
CA ALA A 131 0.97 24.62 -3.24
C ALA A 131 1.85 23.35 -3.27
N GLU A 132 2.40 23.01 -4.44
CA GLU A 132 3.28 21.86 -4.62
C GLU A 132 4.62 22.05 -3.92
N GLU A 133 5.24 23.23 -4.02
CA GLU A 133 6.48 23.56 -3.29
C GLU A 133 6.27 23.48 -1.77
N PHE A 134 5.10 23.93 -1.30
CA PHE A 134 4.75 23.80 0.12
C PHE A 134 4.65 22.33 0.55
N VAL A 135 3.96 21.51 -0.24
CA VAL A 135 3.82 20.07 0.03
C VAL A 135 5.18 19.39 0.03
N GLN A 136 6.01 19.61 -1.00
CA GLN A 136 7.37 19.07 -1.05
C GLN A 136 8.19 19.45 0.18
N LYS A 137 8.11 20.70 0.63
CA LYS A 137 8.85 21.17 1.81
C LYS A 137 8.42 20.46 3.09
N ILE A 138 7.12 20.36 3.36
CA ILE A 138 6.63 19.71 4.59
C ILE A 138 6.90 18.20 4.56
N THR A 139 6.82 17.59 3.39
CA THR A 139 7.17 16.19 3.16
C THR A 139 8.65 15.93 3.39
N ALA A 140 9.54 16.75 2.82
CA ALA A 140 10.99 16.65 3.03
C ALA A 140 11.34 16.79 4.52
N LYS A 141 10.66 17.71 5.22
CA LYS A 141 10.80 17.86 6.67
C LYS A 141 10.37 16.59 7.42
N ALA A 142 9.23 16.00 7.07
CA ALA A 142 8.75 14.76 7.68
C ALA A 142 9.70 13.58 7.45
N LEU A 143 10.26 13.47 6.25
CA LEU A 143 11.25 12.45 5.88
C LEU A 143 12.58 12.61 6.60
N SER A 144 13.03 13.86 6.82
CA SER A 144 14.26 14.13 7.57
C SER A 144 14.20 13.62 9.01
N ALA A 145 12.99 13.49 9.56
CA ALA A 145 12.73 13.16 10.96
C ALA A 145 13.57 14.02 11.93
N VAL A 146 13.72 15.31 11.64
CA VAL A 146 14.38 16.27 12.52
C VAL A 146 13.31 17.15 13.21
N LEU A 147 13.50 17.38 14.51
CA LEU A 147 12.74 18.37 15.26
C LEU A 147 13.43 19.73 15.14
N GLU A 148 12.69 20.77 14.78
CA GLU A 148 13.16 22.14 14.88
C GLU A 148 13.07 22.64 16.33
N ASP A 149 13.71 23.77 16.58
CA ASP A 149 13.55 24.50 17.85
C ASP A 149 12.06 24.73 18.12
N ASP A 150 11.65 24.48 19.37
CA ASP A 150 10.26 24.49 19.86
C ASP A 150 9.32 23.37 19.37
N ASP A 151 9.71 22.50 18.42
CA ASP A 151 8.85 21.37 18.01
C ASP A 151 8.67 20.38 19.18
N GLU A 152 9.64 20.25 20.08
CA GLU A 152 9.52 19.38 21.26
C GLU A 152 8.37 19.76 22.21
N LYS A 153 8.03 21.05 22.30
CA LYS A 153 6.92 21.55 23.12
C LYS A 153 5.55 21.22 22.50
N HIS A 154 5.53 20.95 21.19
CA HIS A 154 4.36 20.67 20.38
C HIS A 154 4.49 19.32 19.68
N LEU A 155 5.13 18.35 20.35
CA LEU A 155 5.53 17.06 19.77
C LEU A 155 4.34 16.29 19.19
N LYS A 156 3.17 16.39 19.83
CA LYS A 156 1.92 15.77 19.36
C LYS A 156 1.51 16.35 18.01
N GLU A 157 1.36 17.66 17.91
CA GLU A 157 0.95 18.34 16.69
C GLU A 157 2.01 18.18 15.59
N ARG A 158 3.29 18.14 15.97
CA ARG A 158 4.41 17.86 15.05
C ARG A 158 4.29 16.48 14.42
N MET A 159 4.07 15.46 15.26
CA MET A 159 3.87 14.08 14.83
C MET A 159 2.65 13.92 13.92
N GLU A 160 1.49 14.49 14.28
CA GLU A 160 0.29 14.41 13.43
C GLU A 160 0.52 15.08 12.06
N ALA A 161 1.27 16.18 12.03
CA ALA A 161 1.62 16.87 10.78
C ALA A 161 2.55 16.03 9.89
N ASP A 162 3.49 15.30 10.47
CA ASP A 162 4.40 14.41 9.74
C ASP A 162 3.72 13.11 9.28
N ILE A 163 2.85 12.51 10.11
CA ILE A 163 2.02 11.36 9.71
C ILE A 163 1.19 11.73 8.48
N ALA A 164 0.48 12.86 8.50
CA ALA A 164 -0.37 13.27 7.39
C ALA A 164 0.43 13.56 6.11
N ALA A 165 1.65 14.13 6.23
CA ALA A 165 2.52 14.38 5.09
C ALA A 165 3.06 13.09 4.46
N LEU A 166 3.50 12.13 5.29
CA LEU A 166 4.01 10.84 4.82
C LEU A 166 2.87 9.96 4.25
N GLU A 167 1.66 10.01 4.81
CA GLU A 167 0.48 9.35 4.23
C GLU A 167 0.12 9.89 2.86
N TRP A 168 0.16 11.22 2.69
CA TRP A 168 -0.08 11.83 1.38
C TRP A 168 0.94 11.36 0.35
N VAL A 169 2.24 11.33 0.69
CA VAL A 169 3.28 10.81 -0.21
C VAL A 169 3.07 9.35 -0.57
N ARG A 170 2.74 8.50 0.40
CA ARG A 170 2.45 7.09 0.15
C ARG A 170 1.31 6.93 -0.86
N LEU A 171 0.22 7.67 -0.69
CA LEU A 171 -0.92 7.63 -1.61
C LEU A 171 -0.58 8.22 -2.98
N ALA A 172 0.19 9.31 -3.02
CA ALA A 172 0.63 9.96 -4.24
C ALA A 172 1.59 9.07 -5.06
N SER A 173 2.47 8.33 -4.39
CA SER A 173 3.32 7.31 -5.01
C SER A 173 2.48 6.14 -5.53
N THR A 174 1.58 5.59 -4.69
CA THR A 174 0.74 4.42 -5.06
C THR A 174 -0.19 4.72 -6.24
N SER A 175 -0.64 5.96 -6.39
CA SER A 175 -1.50 6.40 -7.49
C SER A 175 -0.74 6.81 -8.77
N GLY A 176 0.60 6.80 -8.75
CA GLY A 176 1.43 7.27 -9.86
C GLY A 176 1.36 8.79 -10.08
N ALA A 177 0.80 9.55 -9.13
CA ALA A 177 0.68 11.00 -9.19
C ALA A 177 2.01 11.72 -8.90
N LEU A 178 2.97 11.01 -8.29
CA LEU A 178 4.35 11.46 -8.12
C LEU A 178 5.29 10.60 -8.95
N SER A 179 6.01 11.23 -9.90
CA SER A 179 7.26 10.69 -10.41
C SER A 179 8.39 11.12 -9.48
N LEU A 180 8.39 10.62 -8.24
CA LEU A 180 9.55 10.80 -7.37
C LEU A 180 10.68 9.99 -8.01
N THR A 181 11.67 10.67 -8.58
CA THR A 181 12.98 10.06 -8.77
C THR A 181 13.42 9.60 -7.38
N GLU A 182 13.62 8.28 -7.21
CA GLU A 182 14.16 7.58 -6.03
C GLU A 182 13.15 6.81 -5.16
N ASP A 183 13.07 5.50 -5.41
CA ASP A 183 12.53 4.45 -4.53
C ASP A 183 13.06 4.50 -3.08
N VAL A 184 14.20 5.17 -2.84
CA VAL A 184 14.84 5.30 -1.52
C VAL A 184 14.05 6.25 -0.60
N VAL A 185 13.42 7.28 -1.16
CA VAL A 185 12.59 8.24 -0.41
C VAL A 185 11.27 7.59 0.07
N ALA A 186 10.73 6.65 -0.73
CA ALA A 186 9.55 5.87 -0.36
C ALA A 186 9.84 4.90 0.79
N LEU A 187 10.98 4.20 0.77
CA LEU A 187 11.31 3.19 1.79
C LEU A 187 11.56 3.81 3.18
N GLY A 188 12.28 4.93 3.24
CA GLY A 188 12.53 5.65 4.50
C GLY A 188 11.26 6.26 5.09
N GLY A 189 10.38 6.80 4.23
CA GLY A 189 9.12 7.42 4.63
C GLY A 189 8.09 6.42 5.17
N GLU A 190 7.95 5.24 4.55
CA GLU A 190 7.01 4.21 5.02
C GLU A 190 7.39 3.65 6.40
N MET A 191 8.68 3.44 6.63
CA MET A 191 9.18 3.00 7.92
C MET A 191 8.96 4.05 9.01
N GLN A 192 9.25 5.32 8.71
CA GLN A 192 8.99 6.43 9.65
C GLN A 192 7.50 6.58 9.95
N LEU A 193 6.64 6.48 8.93
CA LEU A 193 5.20 6.51 9.08
C LEU A 193 4.69 5.41 10.02
N THR A 194 5.25 4.20 9.89
CA THR A 194 4.87 3.05 10.72
C THR A 194 5.25 3.30 12.18
N ARG A 195 6.49 3.71 12.45
CA ARG A 195 6.99 4.04 13.79
C ARG A 195 6.16 5.12 14.48
N LEU A 196 5.87 6.20 13.77
CA LEU A 196 5.09 7.31 14.31
C LEU A 196 3.66 6.87 14.65
N LYS A 197 3.03 6.03 13.81
CA LYS A 197 1.70 5.48 14.09
C LYS A 197 1.69 4.53 15.28
N GLU A 198 2.65 3.62 15.37
CA GLU A 198 2.78 2.69 16.49
C GLU A 198 3.00 3.45 17.81
N ALA A 199 3.92 4.41 17.83
CA ALA A 199 4.18 5.23 19.01
C ALA A 199 2.97 6.11 19.39
N ARG A 200 2.26 6.67 18.41
CA ARG A 200 1.00 7.41 18.63
C ARG A 200 -0.07 6.51 19.26
N ASP A 201 -0.31 5.34 18.68
CA ASP A 201 -1.37 4.43 19.09
C ASP A 201 -1.08 3.86 20.49
N ALA A 202 0.19 3.63 20.80
CA ALA A 202 0.67 3.30 22.14
C ALA A 202 0.64 4.48 23.14
N LYS A 203 0.43 5.71 22.66
CA LYS A 203 0.54 6.97 23.41
C LYS A 203 1.90 7.13 24.09
N ASP A 204 2.95 6.56 23.50
CA ASP A 204 4.31 6.59 24.01
C ASP A 204 5.06 7.79 23.43
N TRP A 205 5.01 8.91 24.15
CA TRP A 205 5.67 10.16 23.72
C TRP A 205 7.20 10.09 23.76
N ALA A 206 7.78 9.15 24.52
CA ALA A 206 9.21 8.92 24.51
C ALA A 206 9.62 8.20 23.22
N ALA A 207 8.85 7.19 22.80
CA ALA A 207 9.02 6.54 21.50
C ALA A 207 8.76 7.50 20.34
N VAL A 208 7.76 8.38 20.43
CA VAL A 208 7.55 9.44 19.43
C VAL A 208 8.79 10.33 19.33
N ARG A 209 9.36 10.78 20.45
CA ARG A 209 10.59 11.58 20.44
C ARG A 209 11.77 10.82 19.84
N ALA A 210 11.91 9.53 20.14
CA ALA A 210 12.97 8.67 19.59
C ALA A 210 12.84 8.43 18.07
N CYS A 211 11.66 8.63 17.49
CA CYS A 211 11.49 8.63 16.04
C CYS A 211 12.19 9.81 15.36
N TYR A 212 12.58 10.85 16.10
CA TYR A 212 13.27 12.01 15.58
C TYR A 212 14.74 12.05 15.98
N ALA A 213 15.60 12.53 15.08
CA ALA A 213 17.00 12.81 15.38
C ALA A 213 17.17 14.21 16.01
N SER A 214 18.10 14.33 16.96
CA SER A 214 18.55 15.64 17.46
C SER A 214 19.32 16.39 16.36
N ARG A 215 19.10 17.71 16.28
CA ARG A 215 19.62 18.61 15.23
C ARG A 215 21.15 18.62 15.13
N GLU A 216 21.87 18.28 16.20
CA GLU A 216 23.34 18.24 16.25
C GLU A 216 23.98 17.21 15.31
N GLY A 217 23.20 16.26 14.77
CA GLY A 217 23.68 15.31 13.76
C GLY A 217 23.28 15.64 12.32
N ALA A 218 22.41 16.62 12.06
CA ALA A 218 21.79 16.80 10.74
C ALA A 218 22.75 17.47 9.73
N GLY A 219 23.77 16.73 9.26
CA GLY A 219 24.52 17.10 8.05
C GLY A 219 23.61 17.11 6.83
N ASP A 220 23.85 18.09 5.95
CA ASP A 220 23.10 18.33 4.72
C ASP A 220 23.08 17.09 3.81
N ASP A 221 21.88 16.75 3.37
CA ASP A 221 21.52 15.80 2.31
C ASP A 221 21.83 14.30 2.51
N TYR A 222 20.84 13.45 2.18
CA TYR A 222 20.78 11.96 2.14
C TYR A 222 21.23 11.15 3.37
N THR A 223 22.18 11.65 4.18
CA THR A 223 22.72 10.98 5.36
C THR A 223 21.69 10.78 6.48
N ALA A 224 20.59 11.53 6.47
CA ALA A 224 19.49 11.38 7.42
C ALA A 224 18.69 10.10 7.17
N VAL A 225 18.45 9.75 5.90
CA VAL A 225 17.75 8.53 5.48
C VAL A 225 18.61 7.31 5.78
N ASP A 226 19.89 7.34 5.42
CA ASP A 226 20.84 6.26 5.73
C ASP A 226 20.96 6.01 7.24
N ARG A 227 20.97 7.07 8.06
CA ARG A 227 20.93 6.92 9.52
C ARG A 227 19.62 6.38 10.04
N MET A 228 18.50 6.74 9.42
CA MET A 228 17.21 6.19 9.78
C MET A 228 17.15 4.69 9.52
N VAL A 229 17.66 4.23 8.37
CA VAL A 229 17.80 2.82 8.00
C VAL A 229 18.79 2.10 8.93
N ALA A 230 19.94 2.70 9.22
CA ALA A 230 20.95 2.14 10.13
C ALA A 230 20.44 1.99 11.57
N ARG A 231 19.65 2.95 12.09
CA ARG A 231 19.02 2.84 13.41
C ARG A 231 17.98 1.72 13.48
N SER A 232 17.27 1.44 12.37
CA SER A 232 16.35 0.30 12.27
C SER A 232 17.06 -1.04 12.31
N ALA A 233 18.19 -1.14 11.62
CA ALA A 233 19.03 -2.34 11.67
C ALA A 233 19.60 -2.57 13.07
N ALA A 234 19.83 -1.52 13.85
CA ALA A 234 20.29 -1.58 15.23
C ALA A 234 19.17 -1.80 16.27
N GLY A 235 17.89 -1.83 15.85
CA GLY A 235 16.72 -1.66 16.72
C GLY A 235 15.92 -2.91 17.09
N LEU A 236 16.52 -4.12 17.09
CA LEU A 236 15.96 -5.27 17.81
C LEU A 236 16.68 -5.42 19.16
N PRO A 237 16.13 -4.94 20.29
CA PRO A 237 16.63 -5.37 21.58
C PRO A 237 16.24 -6.84 21.77
N ALA A 238 17.26 -7.72 21.73
CA ALA A 238 17.15 -9.05 22.29
C ALA A 238 16.81 -8.94 23.79
N ALA A 239 15.85 -9.73 24.21
CA ALA A 239 15.29 -9.74 25.54
C ALA A 239 16.32 -10.16 26.62
N THR A 240 16.03 -9.69 27.85
CA THR A 240 16.40 -10.24 29.16
C THR A 240 17.87 -10.28 29.57
N GLY A 241 18.13 -9.66 30.72
CA GLY A 241 19.36 -9.91 31.48
C GLY A 241 19.57 -8.95 32.64
N THR A 242 18.63 -8.87 33.59
CA THR A 242 19.02 -8.53 34.96
C THR A 242 19.76 -9.75 35.51
N PRO A 243 20.97 -9.55 36.07
CA PRO A 243 21.21 -10.16 37.37
C PRO A 243 21.66 -9.09 38.36
N ASP A 244 20.92 -9.10 39.46
CA ASP A 244 21.38 -8.91 40.83
C ASP A 244 22.91 -9.06 41.00
N GLY A 245 23.52 -8.07 41.64
CA GLY A 245 24.95 -7.99 41.92
C GLY A 245 25.18 -7.12 43.14
N MET A 246 24.63 -7.56 44.26
CA MET A 246 24.99 -7.12 45.60
C MET A 246 26.46 -7.51 45.87
N GLU A 247 27.35 -6.54 46.07
CA GLU A 247 28.51 -6.70 46.97
C GLU A 247 29.12 -5.35 47.37
N ALA A 248 29.70 -5.36 48.56
CA ALA A 248 29.93 -4.25 49.46
C ALA A 248 31.37 -3.69 49.43
N MET A 249 31.58 -2.62 50.21
CA MET A 249 32.86 -2.00 50.64
C MET A 249 33.58 -1.20 49.55
N ASP A 250 34.12 0.01 49.79
CA ASP A 250 34.59 0.69 51.01
C ASP A 250 33.88 2.03 51.31
#